data_AF-A0A2R6AA59-F1
#
_entry.id   AF-A0A2R6AA59-F1
#
_cell.length_a   1.000
_cell.length_b   1.000
_cell.length_c   1.000
_cell.angle_alpha   90.00
_cell.angle_beta   90.00
_cell.angle_gamma   90.00
#
_symmetry.space_group_name_H-M   'P 1'
#
loop_
_entity.id
_entity.type
_entity.pdbx_description
1 polymer ?
#
loop_
_entity_poly.entity_id
_entity_poly.type
_entity_poly.pdbx_seq_one_letter_code
_entity_poly.pdbx_strand_id
1 'polypeptide(L)'
;MTKSNVLDVTVEGAAPSITITASTTSLPSSGGTVSFTGSTDLPAGTTLDIYVNAGNVGTVTVGSGGSISFSVNIPSNSSGSSVTYDVYLVDPATGTQSNTVAISVAPASKSIALTSQSATTLPSSGGSVTFAGTATGYNPGQVFYVFVNGHMVTTTTLGQHYTFSFTLNFPANNSTS
;
A
#
# COMPACT_ATOMS: atom_id res chain seq x y z
N MET A 1 -43.14 -59.96 -12.28
CA MET A 1 -42.84 -58.51 -12.22
C MET A 1 -41.39 -58.35 -11.82
N THR A 2 -40.50 -58.08 -12.76
CA THR A 2 -39.09 -57.77 -12.47
C THR A 2 -39.03 -56.33 -11.97
N LYS A 3 -38.68 -56.14 -10.69
CA LYS A 3 -38.31 -54.83 -10.17
C LYS A 3 -36.94 -54.48 -10.76
N SER A 4 -36.92 -53.52 -11.68
CA SER A 4 -35.67 -52.88 -12.09
C SER A 4 -35.20 -52.00 -10.94
N ASN A 5 -34.03 -52.31 -10.38
CA ASN A 5 -33.38 -51.47 -9.40
C ASN A 5 -32.45 -50.54 -10.16
N VAL A 6 -32.83 -49.27 -10.31
CA VAL A 6 -31.93 -48.26 -10.89
C VAL A 6 -30.95 -47.88 -9.78
N LEU A 7 -29.68 -48.16 -10.01
CA LEU A 7 -28.59 -47.72 -9.15
C LEU A 7 -28.17 -46.32 -9.64
N ASP A 8 -28.57 -45.27 -8.91
CA ASP A 8 -28.03 -43.94 -9.13
C ASP A 8 -26.59 -43.91 -8.58
N VAL A 9 -25.61 -44.00 -9.47
CA VAL A 9 -24.20 -43.81 -9.14
C VAL A 9 -23.91 -42.32 -9.22
N THR A 10 -23.82 -41.65 -8.08
CA THR A 10 -23.27 -40.29 -8.01
C THR A 10 -21.75 -40.38 -8.01
N VAL A 11 -21.11 -39.93 -9.08
CA VAL A 11 -19.66 -39.71 -9.10
C VAL A 11 -19.42 -38.37 -8.40
N GLU A 12 -18.85 -38.40 -7.21
CA GLU A 12 -18.35 -37.20 -6.55
C GLU A 12 -17.11 -36.73 -7.33
N GLY A 13 -17.28 -35.64 -8.10
CA GLY A 13 -16.16 -35.02 -8.82
C GLY A 13 -15.12 -34.50 -7.83
N ALA A 14 -13.86 -34.43 -8.27
CA ALA A 14 -12.82 -33.75 -7.48
C ALA A 14 -13.28 -32.33 -7.12
N ALA A 15 -12.94 -31.87 -5.91
CA ALA A 15 -13.23 -30.50 -5.51
C ALA A 15 -12.63 -29.53 -6.53
N PRO A 16 -13.36 -28.48 -6.96
CA PRO A 16 -12.86 -27.55 -7.96
C PRO A 16 -11.52 -26.97 -7.51
N SER A 17 -10.57 -26.89 -8.42
CA SER A 17 -9.29 -26.25 -8.14
C SER A 17 -9.23 -24.92 -8.88
N ILE A 18 -8.89 -23.85 -8.17
CA ILE A 18 -8.63 -22.54 -8.77
C ILE A 18 -7.22 -22.15 -8.33
N THR A 19 -6.33 -21.87 -9.28
CA THR A 19 -4.97 -21.42 -8.98
C THR A 19 -4.64 -20.18 -9.79
N ILE A 20 -4.01 -19.20 -9.15
CA ILE A 20 -3.54 -17.96 -9.78
C ILE A 20 -2.09 -17.67 -9.42
N THR A 21 -1.42 -16.95 -10.31
CA THR A 21 -0.07 -16.42 -10.16
C THR A 21 -0.05 -14.98 -10.67
N ALA A 22 0.87 -14.17 -10.14
CA ALA A 22 1.02 -12.78 -10.53
C ALA A 22 2.29 -12.57 -11.36
N SER A 23 2.29 -11.57 -12.23
CA SER A 23 3.48 -11.14 -12.98
C SER A 23 4.58 -10.57 -12.07
N THR A 24 4.21 -10.07 -10.89
CA THR A 24 5.12 -9.60 -9.84
C THR A 24 4.44 -9.76 -8.48
N THR A 25 5.23 -9.91 -7.42
CA THR A 25 4.77 -9.88 -6.01
C THR A 25 5.25 -8.64 -5.26
N SER A 26 5.96 -7.73 -5.94
CA SER A 26 6.48 -6.50 -5.37
C SER A 26 6.28 -5.30 -6.28
N LEU A 27 5.86 -4.18 -5.71
CA LEU A 27 5.66 -2.91 -6.40
C LEU A 27 6.41 -1.77 -5.70
N PRO A 28 6.82 -0.73 -6.47
CA PRO A 28 7.31 0.52 -5.88
C PRO A 28 6.20 1.24 -5.11
N SER A 29 6.56 2.26 -4.33
CA SER A 29 5.59 3.05 -3.54
C SER A 29 4.51 3.75 -4.38
N SER A 30 4.69 3.88 -5.69
CA SER A 30 3.67 4.38 -6.61
C SER A 30 2.54 3.39 -6.88
N GLY A 31 2.64 2.14 -6.42
CA GLY A 31 1.71 1.07 -6.79
C GLY A 31 1.86 0.70 -8.26
N GLY A 32 0.79 0.14 -8.84
CA GLY A 32 0.73 -0.19 -10.26
C GLY A 32 -0.25 -1.32 -10.58
N THR A 33 -0.40 -1.58 -11.88
CA THR A 33 -1.20 -2.70 -12.39
C THR A 33 -0.41 -4.00 -12.33
N VAL A 34 -1.00 -5.03 -11.72
CA VAL A 34 -0.47 -6.40 -11.69
C VAL A 34 -1.35 -7.28 -12.55
N SER A 35 -0.73 -8.04 -13.44
CA SER A 35 -1.43 -9.03 -14.25
C SER A 35 -1.39 -10.39 -13.57
N PHE A 36 -2.51 -11.10 -13.61
CA PHE A 36 -2.67 -12.41 -13.02
C PHE A 36 -3.04 -13.41 -14.11
N THR A 37 -2.44 -14.59 -14.04
CA THR A 37 -2.79 -15.75 -14.86
C THR A 37 -3.09 -16.93 -13.95
N GLY A 38 -3.92 -17.85 -14.43
CA GLY A 38 -4.32 -18.99 -13.64
C GLY A 38 -4.98 -20.08 -14.44
N SER A 39 -5.38 -21.13 -13.73
CA SER A 39 -6.12 -22.26 -14.27
C SER A 39 -7.15 -22.77 -13.28
N THR A 40 -8.20 -23.39 -13.83
CA THR A 40 -9.23 -24.09 -13.07
C THR A 40 -9.80 -25.25 -13.87
N ASP A 41 -10.47 -26.19 -13.21
CA ASP A 41 -11.28 -27.26 -13.80
C ASP A 41 -12.74 -26.85 -14.03
N LEU A 42 -13.12 -25.61 -13.68
CA LEU A 42 -14.44 -25.07 -13.94
C LEU A 42 -14.70 -24.90 -15.46
N PRO A 43 -15.97 -25.03 -15.91
CA PRO A 43 -16.33 -24.84 -17.31
C PRO A 43 -15.94 -23.46 -17.85
N ALA A 44 -15.58 -23.39 -19.13
CA ALA A 44 -15.42 -22.12 -19.82
C ALA A 44 -16.74 -21.33 -19.78
N GLY A 45 -16.66 -20.02 -19.54
CA GLY A 45 -17.80 -19.15 -19.33
C GLY A 45 -18.21 -18.99 -17.86
N THR A 46 -17.67 -19.78 -16.93
CA THR A 46 -17.87 -19.57 -15.49
C THR A 46 -17.31 -18.21 -15.06
N THR A 47 -18.06 -17.47 -14.25
CA THR A 47 -17.64 -16.19 -13.70
C THR A 47 -17.07 -16.40 -12.30
N LEU A 48 -15.88 -15.87 -12.05
CA LEU A 48 -15.21 -15.84 -10.75
C LEU A 48 -15.15 -14.41 -10.24
N ASP A 49 -15.31 -14.23 -8.94
CA ASP A 49 -15.16 -12.95 -8.26
C ASP A 49 -13.70 -12.70 -7.90
N ILE A 50 -13.20 -11.49 -8.18
CA ILE A 50 -11.85 -11.06 -7.84
C ILE A 50 -11.89 -10.30 -6.52
N TYR A 51 -11.08 -10.73 -5.57
CA TYR A 51 -10.95 -10.09 -4.26
C TYR A 51 -9.55 -9.52 -4.05
N VAL A 52 -9.50 -8.35 -3.40
CA VAL A 52 -8.29 -7.71 -2.88
C VAL A 52 -8.54 -7.32 -1.43
N ASN A 53 -7.76 -7.84 -0.48
CA ASN A 53 -7.95 -7.62 0.97
C ASN A 53 -9.41 -7.83 1.44
N ALA A 54 -10.05 -8.90 0.94
CA ALA A 54 -11.47 -9.22 1.17
C ALA A 54 -12.51 -8.24 0.60
N GLY A 55 -12.10 -7.21 -0.15
CA GLY A 55 -13.01 -6.41 -0.97
C GLY A 55 -13.15 -7.00 -2.38
N ASN A 56 -14.37 -7.22 -2.85
CA ASN A 56 -14.61 -7.57 -4.25
C ASN A 56 -14.28 -6.36 -5.14
N VAL A 57 -13.43 -6.57 -6.15
CA VAL A 57 -12.97 -5.52 -7.07
C VAL A 57 -13.40 -5.75 -8.52
N GLY A 58 -14.13 -6.82 -8.80
CA GLY A 58 -14.58 -7.18 -10.14
C GLY A 58 -14.72 -8.68 -10.31
N THR A 59 -14.79 -9.09 -11.57
CA THR A 59 -14.94 -10.50 -11.96
C THR A 59 -14.04 -10.86 -13.12
N VAL A 60 -13.81 -12.16 -13.31
CA VAL A 60 -13.12 -12.73 -14.46
C VAL A 60 -13.92 -13.93 -14.98
N THR A 61 -13.98 -14.08 -16.30
CA THR A 61 -14.62 -15.24 -16.93
C THR A 61 -13.56 -16.28 -17.27
N VAL A 62 -13.80 -17.54 -16.89
CA VAL A 62 -12.97 -18.68 -17.24
C VAL A 62 -12.97 -18.86 -18.76
N GLY A 63 -11.79 -18.84 -19.35
CA GLY A 63 -11.57 -19.05 -20.78
C GLY A 63 -11.61 -20.51 -21.18
N SER A 64 -11.30 -20.77 -22.45
CA SER A 64 -11.15 -22.14 -22.94
C SER A 64 -10.07 -22.90 -22.17
N GLY A 65 -10.30 -24.19 -21.96
CA GLY A 65 -9.36 -25.06 -21.23
C GLY A 65 -9.14 -24.67 -19.76
N GLY A 66 -10.06 -23.91 -19.16
CA GLY A 66 -9.94 -23.51 -17.76
C GLY A 66 -8.99 -22.33 -17.52
N SER A 67 -8.61 -21.61 -18.56
CA SER A 67 -7.65 -20.49 -18.45
C SER A 67 -8.25 -19.29 -17.73
N ILE A 68 -7.43 -18.61 -16.93
CA ILE A 68 -7.80 -17.40 -16.20
C ILE A 68 -6.79 -16.31 -16.52
N SER A 69 -7.25 -15.10 -16.84
CA SER A 69 -6.40 -13.93 -17.05
C SER A 69 -7.15 -12.65 -16.65
N PHE A 70 -6.55 -11.86 -15.76
CA PHE A 70 -7.10 -10.58 -15.33
C PHE A 70 -5.98 -9.63 -14.88
N SER A 71 -6.33 -8.40 -14.50
CA SER A 71 -5.37 -7.45 -13.93
C SER A 71 -6.04 -6.66 -12.82
N VAL A 72 -5.26 -6.33 -11.79
CA VAL A 72 -5.68 -5.54 -10.64
C VAL A 72 -4.78 -4.32 -10.53
N ASN A 73 -5.38 -3.14 -10.36
CA ASN A 73 -4.63 -1.93 -10.04
C ASN A 73 -4.41 -1.87 -8.52
N ILE A 74 -3.15 -2.02 -8.09
CA ILE A 74 -2.76 -1.92 -6.69
C ILE A 74 -2.39 -0.46 -6.39
N PRO A 75 -3.00 0.16 -5.37
CA PRO A 75 -2.81 1.59 -5.11
C PRO A 75 -1.40 1.91 -4.61
N SER A 76 -1.05 3.20 -4.69
CA SER A 76 0.19 3.72 -4.14
C SER A 76 0.22 3.63 -2.61
N ASN A 77 1.43 3.57 -2.06
CA ASN A 77 1.69 3.56 -0.63
C ASN A 77 2.43 4.85 -0.25
N SER A 78 1.73 5.75 0.43
CA SER A 78 2.29 7.00 0.97
C SER A 78 2.91 6.83 2.37
N SER A 79 2.73 5.67 2.99
CA SER A 79 3.21 5.44 4.34
C SER A 79 4.72 5.18 4.36
N GLY A 80 5.33 5.41 5.51
CA GLY A 80 6.74 5.10 5.73
C GLY A 80 7.05 3.61 5.91
N SER A 81 6.07 2.72 5.74
CA SER A 81 6.18 1.26 5.95
C SER A 81 5.63 0.51 4.74
N SER A 82 6.03 -0.74 4.51
CA SER A 82 5.43 -1.56 3.44
C SER A 82 3.96 -1.87 3.73
N VAL A 83 3.16 -2.01 2.67
CA VAL A 83 1.76 -2.46 2.72
C VAL A 83 1.60 -3.69 1.85
N THR A 84 0.83 -4.67 2.31
CA THR A 84 0.54 -5.90 1.55
C THR A 84 -0.92 -5.93 1.10
N TYR A 85 -1.15 -6.39 -0.12
CA TYR A 85 -2.47 -6.65 -0.69
C TYR A 85 -2.61 -8.13 -1.04
N ASP A 86 -3.60 -8.79 -0.46
CA ASP A 86 -3.91 -10.19 -0.71
C ASP A 86 -4.93 -10.29 -1.84
N VAL A 87 -4.55 -10.96 -2.93
CA VAL A 87 -5.40 -11.17 -4.11
C VAL A 87 -5.80 -12.63 -4.22
N TYR A 88 -7.08 -12.90 -4.43
CA TYR A 88 -7.61 -14.25 -4.65
C TYR A 88 -8.90 -14.21 -5.46
N LEU A 89 -9.30 -15.37 -5.99
CA LEU A 89 -10.58 -15.56 -6.66
C LEU A 89 -11.53 -16.40 -5.81
N VAL A 90 -12.83 -16.17 -5.99
CA VAL A 90 -13.90 -17.00 -5.41
C VAL A 90 -14.86 -17.39 -6.52
N ASP A 91 -15.19 -18.67 -6.62
CA ASP A 91 -16.37 -19.12 -7.36
C ASP A 91 -17.62 -18.85 -6.51
N PRO A 92 -18.49 -17.90 -6.89
CA PRO A 92 -19.66 -17.54 -6.09
C PRO A 92 -20.71 -18.65 -6.03
N ALA A 93 -20.70 -19.62 -6.96
CA ALA A 93 -21.66 -20.72 -6.96
C ALA A 93 -21.35 -21.76 -5.88
N THR A 94 -20.07 -21.99 -5.59
CA THR A 94 -19.62 -23.05 -4.66
C THR A 94 -18.93 -22.50 -3.42
N GLY A 95 -18.49 -21.24 -3.44
CA GLY A 95 -17.62 -20.66 -2.42
C GLY A 95 -16.16 -21.12 -2.52
N THR A 96 -15.78 -21.87 -3.57
CA THR A 96 -14.41 -22.34 -3.75
C THR A 96 -13.47 -21.16 -3.96
N GLN A 97 -12.39 -21.10 -3.16
CA GLN A 97 -11.39 -20.04 -3.21
C GLN A 97 -10.11 -20.54 -3.88
N SER A 98 -9.44 -19.66 -4.61
CA SER A 98 -8.07 -19.92 -5.09
C SER A 98 -7.03 -19.86 -3.98
N ASN A 99 -5.77 -20.15 -4.31
CA ASN A 99 -4.65 -19.65 -3.50
C ASN A 99 -4.68 -18.12 -3.41
N THR A 100 -4.13 -17.59 -2.32
CA THR A 100 -3.91 -16.15 -2.14
C THR A 100 -2.53 -15.77 -2.67
N VAL A 101 -2.46 -14.66 -3.41
CA VAL A 101 -1.21 -14.05 -3.85
C VAL A 101 -1.04 -12.72 -3.12
N ALA A 102 0.00 -12.63 -2.31
CA ALA A 102 0.36 -11.41 -1.58
C ALA A 102 1.23 -10.50 -2.46
N ILE A 103 0.80 -9.24 -2.63
CA ILE A 103 1.52 -8.19 -3.34
C ILE A 103 2.02 -7.15 -2.34
N SER A 104 3.33 -7.01 -2.19
CA SER A 104 3.94 -6.01 -1.31
C SER A 104 4.20 -4.70 -2.06
N VAL A 105 3.75 -3.59 -1.52
CA VAL A 105 4.04 -2.23 -2.01
C VAL A 105 5.05 -1.57 -1.08
N ALA A 106 6.20 -1.17 -1.63
CA ALA A 106 7.29 -0.55 -0.89
C ALA A 106 6.84 0.73 -0.15
N PRO A 107 7.49 1.10 0.98
CA PRO A 107 7.23 2.37 1.66
C PRO A 107 7.56 3.57 0.77
N ALA A 108 6.88 4.69 1.01
CA ALA A 108 7.30 5.96 0.44
C ALA A 108 8.68 6.36 0.98
N SER A 109 9.55 6.82 0.08
CA SER A 109 10.86 7.37 0.44
C SER A 109 10.70 8.53 1.42
N LYS A 110 11.47 8.47 2.51
CA LYS A 110 11.49 9.50 3.54
C LYS A 110 12.45 10.62 3.15
N SER A 111 11.99 11.86 3.23
CA SER A 111 12.82 13.04 3.04
C SER A 111 12.37 14.13 4.00
N ILE A 112 13.32 14.91 4.50
CA ILE A 112 13.08 16.12 5.31
C ILE A 112 13.97 17.21 4.74
N ALA A 113 13.41 18.38 4.46
CA ALA A 113 14.15 19.53 3.96
C ALA A 113 13.68 20.81 4.64
N LEU A 114 14.62 21.69 5.00
CA LEU A 114 14.31 23.09 5.30
C LEU A 114 14.21 23.84 3.97
N THR A 115 13.11 24.56 3.77
CA THR A 115 12.81 25.26 2.50
C THR A 115 12.97 26.76 2.62
N SER A 116 12.81 27.32 3.82
CA SER A 116 13.03 28.75 4.05
C SER A 116 13.36 29.05 5.52
N GLN A 117 13.91 30.25 5.71
CA GLN A 117 14.09 30.86 7.02
C GLN A 117 13.74 32.35 6.94
N SER A 118 13.16 32.89 8.00
CA SER A 118 12.71 34.29 8.02
C SER A 118 13.85 35.31 8.00
N ALA A 119 15.06 34.91 8.42
CA ALA A 119 16.25 35.75 8.42
C ALA A 119 17.52 34.89 8.29
N THR A 120 18.54 35.42 7.58
CA THR A 120 19.89 34.83 7.49
C THR A 120 20.90 35.52 8.41
N THR A 121 20.55 36.70 8.93
CA THR A 121 21.35 37.50 9.86
C THR A 121 20.44 38.07 10.95
N LEU A 122 20.99 38.22 12.15
CA LEU A 122 20.29 38.82 13.29
C LEU A 122 21.09 40.03 13.81
N PRO A 123 20.42 41.04 14.39
CA PRO A 123 21.12 42.12 15.08
C PRO A 123 21.88 41.58 16.31
N SER A 124 22.87 42.34 16.79
CA SER A 124 23.65 41.97 17.98
C SER A 124 22.79 41.84 19.25
N SER A 125 21.61 42.47 19.28
CA SER A 125 20.62 42.29 20.34
C SER A 125 19.96 40.90 20.36
N GLY A 126 20.23 40.04 19.38
CA GLY A 126 19.55 38.75 19.21
C GLY A 126 18.22 38.88 18.46
N GLY A 127 17.45 37.80 18.43
CA GLY A 127 16.16 37.75 17.75
C GLY A 127 15.66 36.34 17.51
N SER A 128 14.62 36.21 16.69
CA SER A 128 14.00 34.92 16.36
C SER A 128 14.11 34.63 14.87
N VAL A 129 14.35 33.37 14.53
CA VAL A 129 14.29 32.87 13.15
C VAL A 129 13.24 31.79 13.06
N THR A 130 12.27 31.97 12.19
CA THR A 130 11.29 30.94 11.85
C THR A 130 11.77 30.19 10.63
N PHE A 131 11.91 28.88 10.77
CA PHE A 131 12.26 27.95 9.70
C PHE A 131 10.99 27.26 9.22
N ALA A 132 10.84 27.13 7.91
CA ALA A 132 9.83 26.28 7.31
C ALA A 132 10.50 25.14 6.54
N GLY A 133 9.81 24.01 6.45
CA GLY A 133 10.30 22.84 5.75
C GLY A 133 9.19 21.94 5.26
N THR A 134 9.60 20.93 4.48
CA THR A 134 8.74 19.87 3.98
C THR A 134 9.28 18.51 4.39
N ALA A 135 8.39 17.54 4.57
CA ALA A 135 8.79 16.16 4.86
C ALA A 135 7.87 15.14 4.19
N THR A 136 8.40 14.35 3.25
CA THR A 136 7.66 13.30 2.53
C THR A 136 7.93 11.93 3.12
N GLY A 137 6.98 10.99 2.97
CA GLY A 137 7.09 9.64 3.54
C GLY A 137 6.90 9.58 5.05
N TYR A 138 6.39 10.66 5.65
CA TYR A 138 6.01 10.78 7.06
C TYR A 138 4.51 11.02 7.17
N ASN A 139 3.90 10.54 8.24
CA ASN A 139 2.49 10.75 8.50
C ASN A 139 2.27 12.13 9.14
N PRO A 140 1.29 12.93 8.70
CA PRO A 140 0.88 14.14 9.43
C PRO A 140 0.62 13.83 10.91
N GLY A 141 1.01 14.75 11.79
CA GLY A 141 0.98 14.56 13.25
C GLY A 141 2.25 13.94 13.84
N GLN A 142 3.21 13.46 13.02
CA GLN A 142 4.51 13.02 13.54
C GLN A 142 5.31 14.20 14.09
N VAL A 143 6.01 13.96 15.20
CA VAL A 143 6.89 14.93 15.87
C VAL A 143 8.30 14.81 15.32
N PHE A 144 8.88 15.93 14.92
CA PHE A 144 10.28 16.08 14.55
C PHE A 144 11.05 16.80 15.66
N TYR A 145 12.25 16.30 15.94
CA TYR A 145 13.17 16.87 16.90
C TYR A 145 14.12 17.84 16.19
N VAL A 146 14.21 19.06 16.69
CA VAL A 146 15.08 20.10 16.13
C VAL A 146 16.36 20.11 16.94
N PHE A 147 17.49 19.95 16.26
CA PHE A 147 18.81 19.99 16.84
C PHE A 147 19.59 21.21 16.34
N VAL A 148 20.28 21.90 17.24
CA VAL A 148 21.27 22.94 16.91
C VAL A 148 22.61 22.47 17.44
N ASN A 149 23.62 22.39 16.57
CA ASN A 149 24.96 21.90 16.91
C ASN A 149 24.94 20.52 17.62
N GLY A 150 24.04 19.62 17.20
CA GLY A 150 23.89 18.28 17.78
C GLY A 150 23.09 18.19 19.08
N HIS A 151 22.59 19.31 19.63
CA HIS A 151 21.77 19.34 20.83
C HIS A 151 20.30 19.61 20.49
N MET A 152 19.38 18.83 21.08
CA MET A 152 17.95 19.04 20.90
C MET A 152 17.53 20.36 21.56
N VAL A 153 16.87 21.23 20.81
CA VAL A 153 16.43 22.56 21.29
C VAL A 153 14.92 22.73 21.33
N THR A 154 14.20 22.09 20.42
CA THR A 154 12.74 22.12 20.38
C THR A 154 12.21 20.95 19.54
N THR A 155 10.89 20.87 19.41
CA THR A 155 10.21 19.95 18.51
C THR A 155 9.24 20.70 17.62
N THR A 156 8.93 20.13 16.46
CA THR A 156 7.83 20.58 15.59
C THR A 156 6.98 19.40 15.17
N THR A 157 5.74 19.64 14.81
CA THR A 157 4.84 18.59 14.32
C THR A 157 4.64 18.76 12.83
N LEU A 158 4.71 17.66 12.08
CA LEU A 158 4.38 17.66 10.67
C LEU A 158 2.89 17.99 10.49
N GLY A 159 2.62 19.13 9.89
CA GLY A 159 1.27 19.58 9.58
C GLY A 159 0.69 18.89 8.35
N GLN A 160 -0.51 19.32 7.99
CA GLN A 160 -1.14 18.91 6.73
C GLN A 160 -0.31 19.37 5.53
N HIS A 161 -0.46 18.70 4.40
CA HIS A 161 0.33 18.94 3.18
C HIS A 161 1.84 18.72 3.35
N TYR A 162 2.26 17.91 4.34
CA TYR A 162 3.66 17.53 4.53
C TYR A 162 4.59 18.72 4.80
N THR A 163 4.08 19.76 5.47
CA THR A 163 4.85 20.97 5.84
C THR A 163 5.02 21.08 7.34
N PHE A 164 6.13 21.66 7.79
CA PHE A 164 6.36 21.98 9.20
C PHE A 164 7.01 23.36 9.34
N SER A 165 6.87 23.95 10.52
CA SER A 165 7.50 25.22 10.87
C SER A 165 7.91 25.21 12.34
N PHE A 166 9.03 25.85 12.66
CA PHE A 166 9.46 26.08 14.04
C PHE A 166 10.25 27.37 14.13
N THR A 167 10.24 27.96 15.32
CA THR A 167 10.98 29.19 15.61
C THR A 167 12.07 28.89 16.61
N LEU A 168 13.29 29.34 16.31
CA LEU A 168 14.41 29.36 17.23
C LEU A 168 14.67 30.78 17.70
N ASN A 169 14.95 30.93 18.99
CA ASN A 169 15.31 32.21 19.59
C ASN A 169 16.82 32.23 19.84
N PHE A 170 17.47 33.28 19.38
CA PHE A 170 18.90 33.49 19.52
C PHE A 170 19.13 34.67 20.48
N PRO A 171 19.95 34.48 21.52
CA PRO A 171 20.24 35.54 22.48
C PRO A 171 21.09 36.64 21.85
N ALA A 172 21.20 37.77 22.55
CA ALA A 172 22.13 38.83 22.17
C ALA A 172 23.57 38.30 22.10
N ASN A 173 24.31 38.71 21.06
CA ASN A 173 25.74 38.48 20.97
C ASN A 173 26.47 39.56 21.79
N ASN A 174 26.82 39.20 23.02
CA ASN A 174 27.59 40.04 23.95
C ASN A 174 29.11 39.83 23.84
N SER A 175 29.56 39.10 22.82
CA SER A 175 30.99 38.92 22.55
C SER A 175 31.55 40.24 22.03
N THR A 176 32.17 41.03 22.90
CA THR A 176 33.04 42.13 22.50
C THR A 176 34.27 41.53 21.82
N SER A 177 34.35 41.67 20.49
CA SER A 177 35.58 41.37 19.76
C SER A 177 36.68 42.38 20.05
#